data_AF-A0A7X7L4U6-F1
#
_entry.id   AF-A0A7X7L4U6-F1
#
_cell.length_a   1.000
_cell.length_b   1.000
_cell.length_c   1.000
_cell.angle_alpha   90.00
_cell.angle_beta   90.00
_cell.angle_gamma   90.00
#
_symmetry.space_group_name_H-M   'P 1'
#
loop_
_entity.id
_entity.type
_entity.pdbx_description
1 polymer ?
#
loop_
_entity_poly.entity_id
_entity_poly.type
_entity_poly.pdbx_seq_one_letter_code
_entity_poly.pdbx_strand_id
1 'polypeptide(L)'
;YVQQYNIEVAKQAAVTGFDEIQFDYVRFPEKFSQYEISKSYLEENIRQDELIRLFLKTAYSQLNPYNVKISADVFGCVAHLWDDPLNIDIGQIWYNLTQEVDYISPMVYPSHYRGTNWYTYSDPNKHPYEVVKGAIEDSLLINSAFKDRAKIRFWLQDFSMYEYEYGPMQILDQVKALHEKGIDTYMFWNNKNIYEPDNYLILESRTVADISNRYHVHQISRNNPVDAVKRYIDANISKNPYEIFILTAINNRDGEYKDFIANIKYLDIKSYEITDSRSSFNTAQVFLNVKTDTVSEKWVVFLILEQGIWKINGYYVN
;
A
#
# COMPACT_ATOMS: atom_id res chain seq x y z
N TYR A 1 3.87 1.58 29.91
CA TYR A 1 4.74 2.72 30.31
C TYR A 1 5.42 3.38 29.11
N VAL A 2 6.20 2.65 28.28
CA VAL A 2 6.91 3.25 27.13
C VAL A 2 5.98 3.87 26.09
N GLN A 3 4.91 3.18 25.69
CA GLN A 3 3.93 3.71 24.73
C GLN A 3 3.29 5.01 25.21
N GLN A 4 2.84 5.06 26.47
CA GLN A 4 2.26 6.28 27.03
C GLN A 4 3.28 7.42 27.10
N TYR A 5 4.54 7.13 27.45
CA TYR A 5 5.61 8.14 27.42
C TYR A 5 5.76 8.77 26.03
N ASN A 6 5.80 7.95 24.96
CA ASN A 6 5.88 8.46 23.59
C ASN A 6 4.67 9.34 23.23
N ILE A 7 3.47 8.97 23.66
CA ILE A 7 2.26 9.77 23.46
C ILE A 7 2.33 11.10 24.23
N GLU A 8 2.84 11.12 25.46
CA GLU A 8 3.01 12.36 26.22
C GLU A 8 4.06 13.29 25.58
N VAL A 9 5.16 12.74 25.05
CA VAL A 9 6.13 13.52 24.27
C VAL A 9 5.47 14.10 23.01
N ALA A 10 4.66 13.30 22.30
CA ALA A 10 3.91 13.78 21.14
C ALA A 10 2.94 14.92 21.49
N LYS A 11 2.25 14.84 22.65
CA LYS A 11 1.40 15.94 23.13
C LYS A 11 2.20 17.20 23.40
N GLN A 12 3.39 17.08 23.99
CA GLN A 12 4.26 18.24 24.22
C GLN A 12 4.72 18.87 22.90
N ALA A 13 5.08 18.07 21.90
CA ALA A 13 5.40 18.56 20.56
C ALA A 13 4.20 19.28 19.93
N ALA A 14 2.99 18.71 20.02
CA ALA A 14 1.77 19.34 19.53
C ALA A 14 1.50 20.69 20.20
N VAL A 15 1.64 20.79 21.53
CA VAL A 15 1.51 22.06 22.28
C VAL A 15 2.58 23.08 21.92
N THR A 16 3.78 22.62 21.55
CA THR A 16 4.89 23.48 21.11
C THR A 16 4.65 24.09 19.73
N GLY A 17 3.71 23.53 18.95
CA GLY A 17 3.27 24.10 17.67
C GLY A 17 3.67 23.29 16.44
N PHE A 18 4.06 22.03 16.59
CA PHE A 18 4.25 21.13 15.43
C PHE A 18 2.89 20.77 14.83
N ASP A 19 2.78 20.85 13.50
CA ASP A 19 1.54 20.53 12.76
C ASP A 19 1.30 19.01 12.58
N GLU A 20 2.36 18.22 12.71
CA GLU A 20 2.34 16.77 12.48
C GLU A 20 3.23 16.03 13.50
N ILE A 21 2.74 14.89 13.97
CA ILE A 21 3.49 13.90 14.75
C ILE A 21 3.69 12.67 13.87
N GLN A 22 4.92 12.45 13.44
CA GLN A 22 5.33 11.30 12.64
C GLN A 22 5.98 10.25 13.54
N PHE A 23 5.32 9.10 13.70
CA PHE A 23 5.87 7.96 14.41
C PHE A 23 6.83 7.20 13.49
N ASP A 24 8.10 7.58 13.60
CA ASP A 24 9.18 6.94 12.86
C ASP A 24 9.33 5.47 13.29
N TYR A 25 9.34 4.61 12.28
CA TYR A 25 9.64 3.19 12.39
C TYR A 25 8.86 2.50 13.52
N VAL A 26 7.54 2.70 13.55
CA VAL A 26 6.67 2.08 14.55
C VAL A 26 6.53 0.57 14.28
N ARG A 27 7.27 -0.24 15.04
CA ARG A 27 7.36 -1.70 14.83
C ARG A 27 8.00 -2.43 16.02
N PHE A 28 7.94 -3.76 15.97
CA PHE A 28 8.84 -4.64 16.71
C PHE A 28 10.20 -4.77 16.01
N PRO A 29 11.27 -5.18 16.73
CA PRO A 29 12.56 -5.52 16.14
C PRO A 29 12.42 -6.53 15.00
N GLU A 30 13.34 -6.50 14.03
CA GLU A 30 13.37 -7.57 13.01
C GLU A 30 13.64 -8.92 13.67
N LYS A 31 13.00 -9.99 13.17
CA LYS A 31 13.10 -11.33 13.74
C LYS A 31 12.63 -11.36 15.21
N PHE A 32 11.61 -10.58 15.54
CA PHE A 32 11.14 -10.41 16.91
C PHE A 32 10.82 -11.75 17.56
N SER A 33 10.11 -12.62 16.84
CA SER A 33 9.75 -13.99 17.28
C SER A 33 10.95 -14.88 17.60
N GLN A 34 12.17 -14.53 17.17
CA GLN A 34 13.39 -15.29 17.48
C GLN A 34 14.01 -14.91 18.83
N TYR A 35 13.61 -13.78 19.43
CA TYR A 35 14.08 -13.42 20.76
C TYR A 35 13.27 -14.13 21.84
N GLU A 36 13.93 -14.69 22.85
CA GLU A 36 13.25 -15.35 23.98
C GLU A 36 12.24 -14.43 24.69
N ILE A 37 12.55 -13.13 24.77
CA ILE A 37 11.67 -12.14 25.38
C ILE A 37 10.32 -12.02 24.65
N SER A 38 10.27 -12.32 23.35
CA SER A 38 9.03 -12.23 22.56
C SER A 38 7.92 -13.10 23.14
N LYS A 39 8.26 -14.27 23.71
CA LYS A 39 7.29 -15.16 24.36
C LYS A 39 6.47 -14.43 25.42
N SER A 40 7.14 -13.65 26.29
CA SER A 40 6.47 -12.87 27.35
C SER A 40 5.56 -11.75 26.83
N TYR A 41 5.80 -11.23 25.62
CA TYR A 41 5.00 -10.18 25.01
C TYR A 41 3.88 -10.73 24.10
N LEU A 42 3.98 -11.99 23.68
CA LEU A 42 3.03 -12.67 22.79
C LEU A 42 2.16 -13.70 23.53
N GLU A 43 2.28 -13.78 24.85
CA GLU A 43 1.58 -14.74 25.72
C GLU A 43 0.05 -14.71 25.60
N GLU A 44 -0.53 -13.56 25.25
CA GLU A 44 -1.99 -13.41 25.07
C GLU A 44 -2.49 -13.84 23.68
N ASN A 45 -1.63 -14.42 22.82
CA ASN A 45 -1.93 -14.77 21.42
C ASN A 45 -2.45 -13.58 20.58
N ILE A 46 -2.20 -12.34 21.01
CA ILE A 46 -2.47 -11.15 20.21
C ILE A 46 -1.38 -11.06 19.15
N ARG A 47 -1.79 -10.94 17.88
CA ARG A 47 -0.84 -10.74 16.78
C ARG A 47 -0.11 -9.40 16.96
N GLN A 48 1.19 -9.39 16.69
CA GLN A 48 2.06 -8.21 16.77
C GLN A 48 1.48 -6.99 16.04
N ASP A 49 0.90 -7.19 14.85
CA ASP A 49 0.30 -6.11 14.07
C ASP A 49 -0.92 -5.46 14.74
N GLU A 50 -1.66 -6.21 15.55
CA GLU A 50 -2.76 -5.67 16.35
C GLU A 50 -2.24 -4.81 17.52
N LEU A 51 -1.09 -5.15 18.09
CA LEU A 51 -0.46 -4.35 19.15
C LEU A 51 0.01 -2.98 18.62
N ILE A 52 0.57 -2.96 17.41
CA ILE A 52 0.94 -1.70 16.73
C ILE A 52 -0.31 -0.90 16.36
N ARG A 53 -1.35 -1.57 15.81
CA ARG A 53 -2.64 -0.93 15.53
C ARG A 53 -3.23 -0.27 16.77
N LEU A 54 -3.27 -0.98 17.89
CA LEU A 54 -3.81 -0.47 19.16
C LEU A 54 -3.03 0.74 19.67
N PHE A 55 -1.70 0.71 19.55
CA PHE A 55 -0.86 1.85 19.89
C PHE A 55 -1.20 3.08 19.04
N LEU A 56 -1.24 2.94 17.71
CA LEU A 56 -1.55 4.05 16.80
C LEU A 56 -2.97 4.58 17.03
N LYS A 57 -3.95 3.69 17.20
CA LYS A 57 -5.33 4.07 17.56
C LYS A 57 -5.41 4.87 18.85
N THR A 58 -4.64 4.46 19.86
CA THR A 58 -4.56 5.15 21.15
C THR A 58 -3.89 6.52 21.01
N ALA A 59 -2.78 6.59 20.26
CA ALA A 59 -2.08 7.84 19.98
C ALA A 59 -2.97 8.83 19.22
N TYR A 60 -3.63 8.37 18.15
CA TYR A 60 -4.56 9.15 17.35
C TYR A 60 -5.67 9.75 18.22
N SER A 61 -6.33 8.92 19.04
CA SER A 61 -7.38 9.37 19.96
C SER A 61 -6.88 10.42 20.97
N GLN A 62 -5.71 10.20 21.57
CA GLN A 62 -5.15 11.10 22.57
C GLN A 62 -4.60 12.40 21.99
N LEU A 63 -4.20 12.42 20.71
CA LEU A 63 -3.69 13.59 20.02
C LEU A 63 -4.78 14.38 19.27
N ASN A 64 -5.95 13.79 19.04
CA ASN A 64 -7.08 14.44 18.38
C ASN A 64 -7.46 15.82 18.98
N PRO A 65 -7.46 16.05 20.31
CA PRO A 65 -7.74 17.38 20.88
C PRO A 65 -6.73 18.47 20.50
N TYR A 66 -5.53 18.09 20.04
CA TYR A 66 -4.46 19.02 19.67
C TYR A 66 -4.50 19.39 18.18
N ASN A 67 -5.40 18.77 17.39
CA ASN A 67 -5.57 19.05 15.96
C ASN A 67 -4.28 18.94 15.13
N VAL A 68 -3.40 18.01 15.50
CA VAL A 68 -2.19 17.67 14.75
C VAL A 68 -2.45 16.48 13.83
N LYS A 69 -1.71 16.42 12.72
CA LYS A 69 -1.70 15.25 11.84
C LYS A 69 -0.88 14.12 12.44
N ILE A 70 -1.33 12.89 12.26
CA ILE A 70 -0.60 11.70 12.70
C ILE A 70 -0.10 10.94 11.49
N SER A 71 1.17 10.58 11.48
CA SER A 71 1.76 9.75 10.44
C SER A 71 2.58 8.59 11.01
N ALA A 72 2.77 7.56 10.19
CA ALA A 72 3.55 6.38 10.56
C ALA A 72 4.46 5.95 9.41
N ASP A 73 5.74 5.74 9.74
CA ASP A 73 6.74 5.23 8.80
C ASP A 73 6.77 3.71 8.81
N VAL A 74 6.71 3.12 7.61
CA VAL A 74 6.70 1.67 7.40
C VAL A 74 7.77 1.25 6.43
N PHE A 75 8.27 0.01 6.53
CA PHE A 75 9.18 -0.50 5.50
C PHE A 75 8.53 -0.39 4.11
N GLY A 76 9.31 -0.01 3.10
CA GLY A 76 8.81 0.15 1.74
C GLY A 76 8.22 -1.12 1.12
N CYS A 77 8.56 -2.30 1.66
CA CYS A 77 8.03 -3.59 1.22
C CYS A 77 6.71 -4.01 1.89
N VAL A 78 6.21 -3.26 2.88
CA VAL A 78 5.00 -3.65 3.63
C VAL A 78 3.79 -3.81 2.71
N ALA A 79 3.63 -2.94 1.73
CA ALA A 79 2.57 -3.04 0.73
C ALA A 79 2.67 -4.33 -0.12
N HIS A 80 3.90 -4.70 -0.51
CA HIS A 80 4.17 -5.88 -1.32
C HIS A 80 3.90 -7.19 -0.58
N LEU A 81 4.33 -7.24 0.69
CA LEU A 81 4.29 -8.44 1.52
C LEU A 81 2.89 -8.72 2.12
N TRP A 82 1.97 -7.75 2.08
CA TRP A 82 0.62 -7.89 2.64
C TRP A 82 0.63 -8.40 4.10
N ASP A 83 0.15 -9.62 4.35
CA ASP A 83 0.10 -10.29 5.66
C ASP A 83 1.11 -11.43 5.80
N ASP A 84 2.17 -11.39 4.99
CA ASP A 84 3.30 -12.29 5.12
C ASP A 84 3.83 -12.32 6.58
N PRO A 85 4.27 -13.49 7.08
CA PRO A 85 4.85 -13.60 8.42
C PRO A 85 5.97 -12.61 8.73
N LEU A 86 6.74 -12.15 7.74
CA LEU A 86 7.76 -11.11 7.92
C LEU A 86 7.17 -9.77 8.34
N ASN A 87 6.06 -9.36 7.73
CA ASN A 87 5.33 -8.14 8.10
C ASN A 87 4.68 -8.28 9.48
N ILE A 88 4.08 -9.46 9.74
CA ILE A 88 3.47 -9.76 11.04
C ILE A 88 4.53 -9.71 12.13
N ASP A 89 5.71 -10.31 11.93
CA ASP A 89 6.76 -10.39 12.95
C ASP A 89 7.23 -9.02 13.45
N ILE A 90 7.30 -8.04 12.54
CA ILE A 90 7.61 -6.65 12.89
C ILE A 90 6.37 -5.82 13.27
N GLY A 91 5.16 -6.36 13.12
CA GLY A 91 3.90 -5.68 13.42
C GLY A 91 3.50 -4.60 12.41
N GLN A 92 4.01 -4.65 11.18
CA GLN A 92 3.66 -3.70 10.12
C GLN A 92 2.75 -4.34 9.09
N ILE A 93 1.45 -4.13 9.23
CA ILE A 93 0.44 -4.63 8.31
C ILE A 93 -0.36 -3.46 7.77
N TRP A 94 -0.25 -3.21 6.47
CA TRP A 94 -0.77 -1.99 5.85
C TRP A 94 -2.22 -1.71 6.21
N TYR A 95 -3.10 -2.72 6.12
CA TYR A 95 -4.53 -2.54 6.38
C TYR A 95 -4.82 -2.17 7.84
N ASN A 96 -3.99 -2.62 8.77
CA ASN A 96 -4.11 -2.27 10.18
C ASN A 96 -3.55 -0.86 10.47
N LEU A 97 -2.56 -0.40 9.71
CA LEU A 97 -1.92 0.90 9.95
C LEU A 97 -2.64 2.03 9.22
N THR A 98 -3.03 1.84 7.95
CA THR A 98 -3.60 2.91 7.11
C THR A 98 -4.92 3.46 7.67
N GLN A 99 -5.65 2.70 8.48
CA GLN A 99 -6.91 3.14 9.06
C GLN A 99 -6.74 3.96 10.36
N GLU A 100 -5.52 4.05 10.91
CA GLU A 100 -5.26 4.63 12.24
C GLU A 100 -4.36 5.88 12.19
N VAL A 101 -4.04 6.39 10.99
CA VAL A 101 -3.18 7.57 10.78
C VAL A 101 -3.68 8.44 9.62
N ASP A 102 -3.30 9.72 9.58
CA ASP A 102 -3.60 10.62 8.46
C ASP A 102 -2.68 10.34 7.26
N TYR A 103 -1.41 10.00 7.51
CA TYR A 103 -0.43 9.65 6.47
C TYR A 103 0.30 8.36 6.80
N ILE A 104 0.45 7.48 5.81
CA ILE A 104 1.35 6.33 5.87
C ILE A 104 2.54 6.61 4.95
N SER A 105 3.74 6.34 5.46
CA SER A 105 4.98 6.73 4.79
C SER A 105 5.85 5.52 4.51
N PRO A 106 5.70 4.88 3.33
CA PRO A 106 6.59 3.79 2.93
C PRO A 106 8.00 4.33 2.70
N MET A 107 8.95 3.77 3.43
CA MET A 107 10.38 4.05 3.29
C MET A 107 10.94 3.25 2.13
N VAL A 108 10.91 3.85 0.94
CA VAL A 108 11.34 3.20 -0.30
C VAL A 108 12.78 3.62 -0.58
N TYR A 109 13.71 2.83 -0.06
CA TYR A 109 15.14 3.04 -0.26
C TYR A 109 15.69 1.95 -1.18
N PRO A 110 15.95 2.20 -2.48
CA PRO A 110 16.38 1.18 -3.42
C PRO A 110 17.56 0.31 -2.94
N SER A 111 18.47 0.90 -2.15
CA SER A 111 19.56 0.17 -1.49
C SER A 111 19.09 -0.96 -0.57
N HIS A 112 17.95 -0.80 0.11
CA HIS A 112 17.42 -1.74 1.11
C HIS A 112 16.61 -2.89 0.47
N TYR A 113 16.40 -2.85 -0.84
CA TYR A 113 15.78 -3.96 -1.60
C TYR A 113 16.82 -4.97 -2.08
N ARG A 114 18.12 -4.72 -1.84
CA ARG A 114 19.22 -5.58 -2.28
C ARG A 114 19.06 -7.01 -1.75
N GLY A 115 19.32 -7.99 -2.61
CA GLY A 115 19.13 -9.42 -2.29
C GLY A 115 17.73 -9.94 -2.65
N THR A 116 16.85 -9.08 -3.13
CA THR A 116 15.56 -9.45 -3.74
C THR A 116 15.60 -9.21 -5.25
N ASN A 117 14.62 -9.79 -5.96
CA ASN A 117 14.31 -9.45 -7.35
C ASN A 117 13.02 -8.60 -7.42
N TRP A 118 12.75 -7.82 -6.37
CA TRP A 118 11.56 -6.98 -6.33
C TRP A 118 11.71 -5.83 -7.32
N TYR A 119 10.78 -5.77 -8.26
CA TYR A 119 10.61 -4.73 -9.29
C TYR A 119 11.72 -4.59 -10.34
N THR A 120 12.85 -5.28 -10.18
CA THR A 120 13.94 -5.31 -11.17
C THR A 120 14.62 -6.68 -11.21
N TYR A 121 15.26 -7.00 -12.35
CA TYR A 121 16.01 -8.25 -12.57
C TYR A 121 17.51 -8.12 -12.24
N SER A 122 17.92 -6.98 -11.69
CA SER A 122 19.30 -6.62 -11.35
C SER A 122 19.34 -5.93 -9.98
N ASP A 123 20.53 -5.49 -9.54
CA ASP A 123 20.73 -4.83 -8.24
C ASP A 123 19.77 -3.63 -8.03
N PRO A 124 18.77 -3.73 -7.12
CA PRO A 124 17.76 -2.70 -6.93
C PRO A 124 18.32 -1.31 -6.64
N ASN A 125 19.48 -1.23 -5.99
CA ASN A 125 20.13 0.05 -5.68
C ASN A 125 20.48 0.86 -6.93
N LYS A 126 20.71 0.19 -8.07
CA LYS A 126 21.04 0.79 -9.37
C LYS A 126 19.81 1.10 -10.23
N HIS A 127 18.60 0.79 -9.74
CA HIS A 127 17.33 0.90 -10.45
C HIS A 127 16.28 1.66 -9.63
N PRO A 128 16.58 2.92 -9.22
CA PRO A 128 15.70 3.68 -8.34
C PRO A 128 14.31 3.95 -8.93
N TYR A 129 14.21 4.20 -10.24
CA TYR A 129 12.93 4.40 -10.91
C TYR A 129 12.04 3.14 -10.81
N GLU A 130 12.58 1.97 -11.15
CA GLU A 130 11.82 0.71 -11.16
C GLU A 130 11.36 0.30 -9.76
N VAL A 131 12.26 0.42 -8.75
CA VAL A 131 11.93 0.10 -7.37
C VAL A 131 10.85 1.02 -6.83
N VAL A 132 11.01 2.35 -7.01
CA VAL A 132 10.01 3.31 -6.54
C VAL A 132 8.69 3.14 -7.27
N LYS A 133 8.70 2.96 -8.60
CA LYS A 133 7.49 2.68 -9.37
C LYS A 133 6.74 1.45 -8.87
N GLY A 134 7.45 0.34 -8.64
CA GLY A 134 6.86 -0.89 -8.14
C GLY A 134 6.25 -0.72 -6.75
N ALA A 135 6.99 -0.10 -5.83
CA ALA A 135 6.49 0.20 -4.48
C ALA A 135 5.26 1.13 -4.50
N ILE A 136 5.22 2.11 -5.41
CA ILE A 136 4.04 2.96 -5.61
C ILE A 136 2.84 2.14 -6.09
N GLU A 137 3.01 1.28 -7.09
CA GLU A 137 1.92 0.48 -7.64
C GLU A 137 1.34 -0.46 -6.58
N ASP A 138 2.19 -1.14 -5.80
CA ASP A 138 1.75 -1.98 -4.68
C ASP A 138 1.01 -1.16 -3.62
N SER A 139 1.58 -0.01 -3.22
CA SER A 139 1.00 0.88 -2.20
C SER A 139 -0.34 1.48 -2.62
N LEU A 140 -0.49 1.92 -3.87
CA LEU A 140 -1.77 2.42 -4.39
C LEU A 140 -2.82 1.30 -4.44
N LEU A 141 -2.42 0.11 -4.90
CA LEU A 141 -3.31 -1.03 -5.02
C LEU A 141 -3.88 -1.45 -3.65
N ILE A 142 -3.01 -1.68 -2.66
CA ILE A 142 -3.43 -2.05 -1.31
C ILE A 142 -4.27 -0.97 -0.66
N ASN A 143 -3.84 0.30 -0.75
CA ASN A 143 -4.52 1.38 -0.06
C ASN A 143 -5.91 1.64 -0.64
N SER A 144 -6.09 1.41 -1.95
CA SER A 144 -7.40 1.54 -2.62
C SER A 144 -8.50 0.65 -2.01
N ALA A 145 -8.11 -0.41 -1.28
CA ALA A 145 -9.03 -1.37 -0.72
C ALA A 145 -9.79 -0.85 0.52
N PHE A 146 -9.42 0.32 1.07
CA PHE A 146 -9.94 0.82 2.35
C PHE A 146 -10.64 2.17 2.18
N LYS A 147 -11.81 2.34 2.79
CA LYS A 147 -12.56 3.60 2.73
C LYS A 147 -11.88 4.69 3.55
N ASP A 148 -11.68 4.41 4.84
CA ASP A 148 -11.04 5.28 5.81
C ASP A 148 -9.56 4.94 5.82
N ARG A 149 -8.80 5.57 4.92
CA ARG A 149 -7.39 5.26 4.67
C ARG A 149 -6.52 6.50 4.80
N ALA A 150 -5.29 6.29 5.21
CA ALA A 150 -4.25 7.29 5.22
C ALA A 150 -3.90 7.71 3.78
N LYS A 151 -3.50 8.97 3.62
CA LYS A 151 -2.80 9.41 2.42
C LYS A 151 -1.40 8.80 2.40
N ILE A 152 -0.88 8.50 1.22
CA ILE A 152 0.47 7.92 1.11
C ILE A 152 1.47 9.06 0.90
N ARG A 153 2.55 9.07 1.68
CA ARG A 153 3.67 10.01 1.53
C ARG A 153 4.98 9.23 1.48
N PHE A 154 5.52 9.00 0.28
CA PHE A 154 6.72 8.18 0.14
C PHE A 154 7.94 8.86 0.76
N TRP A 155 8.74 8.10 1.50
CA TRP A 155 10.03 8.54 2.04
C TRP A 155 11.14 7.90 1.20
N LEU A 156 11.80 8.72 0.39
CA LEU A 156 12.73 8.34 -0.66
C LEU A 156 14.19 8.44 -0.21
N GLN A 157 15.08 7.75 -0.93
CA GLN A 157 16.52 7.73 -0.63
C GLN A 157 17.24 8.96 -1.22
N ASP A 158 18.11 9.58 -0.42
CA ASP A 158 19.10 10.60 -0.85
C ASP A 158 20.49 10.26 -0.29
N PHE A 159 20.87 8.98 -0.26
CA PHE A 159 22.20 8.59 0.22
C PHE A 159 22.81 7.46 -0.61
N SER A 160 24.13 7.50 -0.72
CA SER A 160 24.93 6.44 -1.34
C SER A 160 25.06 5.24 -0.41
N MET A 161 24.95 4.04 -0.97
CA MET A 161 25.14 2.78 -0.25
C MET A 161 25.73 1.74 -1.20
N TYR A 162 26.47 0.76 -0.68
CA TYR A 162 27.01 -0.38 -1.45
C TYR A 162 27.78 0.02 -2.72
N GLU A 163 28.67 1.01 -2.63
CA GLU A 163 29.51 1.49 -3.75
C GLU A 163 28.71 2.08 -4.94
N TYR A 164 27.43 2.36 -4.76
CA TYR A 164 26.62 3.11 -5.72
C TYR A 164 26.44 4.53 -5.23
N GLU A 165 26.93 5.49 -6.01
CA GLU A 165 26.78 6.91 -5.74
C GLU A 165 25.35 7.36 -6.06
N TYR A 166 24.75 8.06 -5.10
CA TYR A 166 23.42 8.65 -5.21
C TYR A 166 23.56 10.15 -5.38
N GLY A 167 22.96 10.69 -6.45
CA GLY A 167 23.01 12.10 -6.76
C GLY A 167 21.76 12.57 -7.53
N PRO A 168 21.85 13.70 -8.25
CA PRO A 168 20.68 14.36 -8.84
C PRO A 168 19.88 13.46 -9.79
N MET A 169 20.54 12.59 -10.55
CA MET A 169 19.87 11.68 -11.49
C MET A 169 19.05 10.60 -10.78
N GLN A 170 19.56 10.01 -9.70
CA GLN A 170 18.82 9.01 -8.92
C GLN A 170 17.64 9.65 -8.18
N ILE A 171 17.81 10.87 -7.66
CA ILE A 171 16.70 11.66 -7.09
C ILE A 171 15.62 11.91 -8.14
N LEU A 172 16.01 12.38 -9.33
CA LEU A 172 15.09 12.62 -10.43
C LEU A 172 14.33 11.35 -10.83
N ASP A 173 15.01 10.21 -10.90
CA ASP A 173 14.38 8.94 -11.27
C ASP A 173 13.28 8.51 -10.29
N GLN A 174 13.50 8.68 -8.98
CA GLN A 174 12.47 8.40 -7.97
C GLN A 174 11.27 9.37 -8.10
N VAL A 175 11.53 10.67 -8.24
CA VAL A 175 10.46 11.69 -8.35
C VAL A 175 9.68 11.53 -9.65
N LYS A 176 10.37 11.18 -10.74
CA LYS A 176 9.74 10.85 -12.02
C LYS A 176 8.75 9.70 -11.87
N ALA A 177 9.09 8.64 -11.13
CA ALA A 177 8.19 7.53 -10.88
C ALA A 177 6.91 7.97 -10.13
N LEU A 178 7.03 8.89 -9.16
CA LEU A 178 5.88 9.49 -8.46
C LEU A 178 5.02 10.34 -9.40
N HIS A 179 5.64 11.26 -10.14
CA HIS A 179 4.93 12.19 -11.03
C HIS A 179 4.18 11.46 -12.15
N GLU A 180 4.74 10.39 -12.72
CA GLU A 180 4.05 9.57 -13.72
C GLU A 180 2.78 8.88 -13.17
N LYS A 181 2.66 8.75 -11.84
CA LYS A 181 1.45 8.25 -11.17
C LYS A 181 0.57 9.37 -10.59
N GLY A 182 0.91 10.63 -10.84
CA GLY A 182 0.18 11.78 -10.31
C GLY A 182 0.42 12.03 -8.81
N ILE A 183 1.55 11.59 -8.26
CA ILE A 183 1.89 11.80 -6.85
C ILE A 183 2.93 12.93 -6.77
N ASP A 184 2.63 13.95 -5.98
CA ASP A 184 3.46 15.15 -5.78
C ASP A 184 3.95 15.31 -4.33
N THR A 185 3.44 14.49 -3.40
CA THR A 185 3.85 14.51 -1.99
C THR A 185 4.85 13.40 -1.68
N TYR A 186 6.06 13.78 -1.26
CA TYR A 186 7.13 12.87 -0.86
C TYR A 186 8.10 13.56 0.10
N MET A 187 8.97 12.78 0.74
CA MET A 187 10.06 13.21 1.61
C MET A 187 11.34 12.52 1.20
N PHE A 188 12.51 13.10 1.52
CA PHE A 188 13.80 12.46 1.33
C PHE A 188 14.48 12.17 2.67
N TRP A 189 15.10 11.01 2.77
CA TRP A 189 15.99 10.66 3.86
C TRP A 189 17.43 10.62 3.36
N ASN A 190 18.30 11.31 4.09
CA ASN A 190 19.74 11.13 3.98
C ASN A 190 20.25 10.60 5.32
N ASN A 191 20.90 9.43 5.33
CA ASN A 191 21.33 8.76 6.56
C ASN A 191 22.44 9.51 7.35
N LYS A 192 23.08 10.52 6.73
CA LYS A 192 24.01 11.44 7.39
C LYS A 192 23.35 12.75 7.81
N ASN A 193 22.07 12.96 7.47
CA ASN A 193 21.34 14.22 7.60
C ASN A 193 22.04 15.39 6.89
N ILE A 194 22.72 15.12 5.76
CA ILE A 194 23.37 16.15 4.93
C ILE A 194 22.66 16.18 3.59
N TYR A 195 21.93 17.26 3.33
CA TYR A 195 21.17 17.47 2.11
C TYR A 195 21.88 18.49 1.23
N GLU A 196 22.41 18.04 0.09
CA GLU A 196 23.10 18.91 -0.87
C GLU A 196 22.07 19.61 -1.78
N PRO A 197 21.90 20.94 -1.73
CA PRO A 197 20.88 21.63 -2.50
C PRO A 197 20.95 21.37 -4.02
N ASP A 198 22.16 21.21 -4.57
CA ASP A 198 22.37 20.95 -5.99
C ASP A 198 21.73 19.64 -6.47
N ASN A 199 21.54 18.67 -5.56
CA ASN A 199 20.84 17.43 -5.87
C ASN A 199 19.35 17.64 -6.20
N TYR A 200 18.76 18.74 -5.73
CA TYR A 200 17.33 19.02 -5.83
C TYR A 200 16.97 20.02 -6.92
N LEU A 201 17.93 20.82 -7.40
CA LEU A 201 17.71 21.80 -8.48
C LEU A 201 17.14 21.17 -9.77
N ILE A 202 17.49 19.90 -10.01
CA ILE A 202 16.99 19.13 -11.17
C ILE A 202 15.45 18.96 -11.14
N LEU A 203 14.82 19.12 -9.98
CA LEU A 203 13.37 18.98 -9.78
C LEU A 203 12.59 20.27 -10.10
N GLU A 204 13.21 21.45 -10.05
CA GLU A 204 12.53 22.75 -10.14
C GLU A 204 11.89 23.05 -11.52
N SER A 205 12.24 22.28 -12.56
CA SER A 205 11.87 22.56 -13.95
C SER A 205 10.70 21.75 -14.51
N ARG A 206 9.98 20.96 -13.69
CA ARG A 206 9.02 19.97 -14.21
C ARG A 206 7.63 20.13 -13.59
N THR A 207 6.68 20.56 -14.41
CA THR A 207 5.26 20.69 -14.07
C THR A 207 4.65 19.33 -13.76
N VAL A 208 3.92 19.25 -12.65
CA VAL A 208 3.05 18.12 -12.30
C VAL A 208 1.94 18.00 -13.33
N ALA A 209 1.59 16.78 -13.73
CA ALA A 209 0.38 16.56 -14.52
C ALA A 209 -0.84 16.96 -13.70
N ASP A 210 -1.69 17.85 -14.23
CA ASP A 210 -2.94 18.24 -13.56
C ASP A 210 -3.85 17.00 -13.38
N ILE A 211 -4.00 16.57 -12.13
CA ILE A 211 -4.83 15.43 -11.71
C ILE A 211 -6.16 15.86 -11.08
N SER A 212 -6.63 17.08 -11.30
CA SER A 212 -7.90 17.63 -10.76
C SER A 212 -9.19 16.89 -11.17
N ASN A 213 -9.07 15.75 -11.85
CA ASN A 213 -10.20 15.01 -12.39
C ASN A 213 -10.84 14.11 -11.32
N ARG A 214 -12.16 14.26 -11.11
CA ARG A 214 -12.94 13.50 -10.10
C ARG A 214 -12.92 11.98 -10.28
N TYR A 215 -12.51 11.50 -11.46
CA TYR A 215 -12.46 10.09 -11.84
C TYR A 215 -11.04 9.67 -12.23
N HIS A 216 -10.05 10.11 -11.45
CA HIS A 216 -8.65 9.73 -11.66
C HIS A 216 -8.50 8.20 -11.62
N VAL A 217 -8.03 7.61 -12.71
CA VAL A 217 -7.61 6.21 -12.78
C VAL A 217 -6.13 6.19 -12.47
N HIS A 218 -5.72 5.46 -11.43
CA HIS A 218 -4.31 5.28 -11.17
C HIS A 218 -3.67 4.52 -12.33
N GLN A 219 -2.61 5.06 -12.89
CA GLN A 219 -1.87 4.43 -14.00
C GLN A 219 -1.03 3.24 -13.52
N ILE A 220 -1.57 2.33 -12.73
CA ILE A 220 -0.87 1.11 -12.31
C ILE A 220 -0.95 0.02 -13.37
N SER A 221 -0.03 -0.95 -13.35
CA SER A 221 -0.07 -2.09 -14.25
C SER A 221 -1.38 -2.88 -14.10
N ARG A 222 -1.97 -3.29 -15.24
CA ARG A 222 -3.19 -4.13 -15.30
C ARG A 222 -4.41 -3.55 -14.56
N ASN A 223 -4.60 -2.23 -14.62
CA ASN A 223 -5.78 -1.54 -14.07
C ASN A 223 -6.71 -1.00 -15.17
N ASN A 224 -7.36 -1.92 -15.87
CA ASN A 224 -8.50 -1.64 -16.74
C ASN A 224 -9.60 -2.69 -16.46
N PRO A 225 -10.84 -2.48 -16.95
CA PRO A 225 -11.95 -3.38 -16.61
C PRO A 225 -11.70 -4.85 -16.94
N VAL A 226 -11.13 -5.12 -18.11
CA VAL A 226 -10.86 -6.49 -18.58
C VAL A 226 -9.81 -7.16 -17.69
N ASP A 227 -8.71 -6.46 -17.40
CA ASP A 227 -7.67 -7.00 -16.53
C ASP A 227 -8.13 -7.18 -15.09
N ALA A 228 -8.97 -6.28 -14.56
CA ALA A 228 -9.57 -6.45 -13.23
C ALA A 228 -10.42 -7.72 -13.15
N VAL A 229 -11.22 -8.02 -14.19
CA VAL A 229 -11.98 -9.29 -14.24
C VAL A 229 -11.05 -10.49 -14.36
N LYS A 230 -10.03 -10.46 -15.23
CA LYS A 230 -9.07 -11.56 -15.33
C LYS A 230 -8.42 -11.85 -13.98
N ARG A 231 -7.87 -10.82 -13.33
CA ARG A 231 -7.23 -10.93 -12.01
C ARG A 231 -8.19 -11.48 -10.96
N TYR A 232 -9.44 -11.01 -10.92
CA TYR A 232 -10.44 -11.49 -9.98
C TYR A 232 -10.81 -12.96 -10.21
N ILE A 233 -11.01 -13.38 -11.46
CA ILE A 233 -11.35 -14.77 -11.80
C ILE A 233 -10.15 -15.69 -11.53
N ASP A 234 -8.94 -15.29 -11.96
CA ASP A 234 -7.69 -16.01 -11.68
C ASP A 234 -7.45 -16.14 -10.18
N ALA A 235 -7.78 -15.12 -9.38
CA ALA A 235 -7.71 -15.17 -7.92
C ALA A 235 -8.73 -16.13 -7.31
N ASN A 236 -9.93 -16.26 -7.87
CA ASN A 236 -10.89 -17.28 -7.46
C ASN A 236 -10.39 -18.71 -7.77
N ILE A 237 -9.82 -18.92 -8.96
CA ILE A 237 -9.25 -20.21 -9.38
C ILE A 237 -8.06 -20.61 -8.48
N SER A 238 -7.14 -19.67 -8.25
CA SER A 238 -5.93 -19.88 -7.44
C SER A 238 -6.17 -19.78 -5.94
N LYS A 239 -7.39 -19.44 -5.51
CA LYS A 239 -7.77 -19.20 -4.11
C LYS A 239 -6.88 -18.14 -3.43
N ASN A 240 -6.64 -17.03 -4.12
CA ASN A 240 -5.91 -15.88 -3.60
C ASN A 240 -6.88 -14.87 -2.95
N PRO A 241 -7.02 -14.86 -1.61
CA PRO A 241 -7.98 -13.99 -0.92
C PRO A 241 -7.60 -12.50 -0.98
N TYR A 242 -6.31 -12.18 -1.10
CA TYR A 242 -5.80 -10.80 -1.15
C TYR A 242 -6.34 -10.08 -2.38
N GLU A 243 -6.17 -10.73 -3.52
CA GLU A 243 -6.54 -10.15 -4.80
C GLU A 243 -8.07 -10.05 -4.94
N ILE A 244 -8.82 -11.05 -4.45
CA ILE A 244 -10.28 -10.99 -4.39
C ILE A 244 -10.72 -9.84 -3.49
N PHE A 245 -10.10 -9.68 -2.31
CA PHE A 245 -10.41 -8.57 -1.42
C PHE A 245 -10.20 -7.24 -2.13
N ILE A 246 -9.00 -6.94 -2.62
CA ILE A 246 -8.68 -5.66 -3.29
C ILE A 246 -9.65 -5.37 -4.44
N LEU A 247 -9.95 -6.37 -5.28
CA LEU A 247 -10.76 -6.21 -6.47
C LEU A 247 -12.26 -6.24 -6.22
N THR A 248 -12.76 -6.63 -5.05
CA THR A 248 -14.21 -6.52 -4.74
C THR A 248 -14.55 -5.07 -4.40
N ALA A 249 -15.64 -4.47 -4.88
CA ALA A 249 -16.00 -3.09 -4.48
C ALA A 249 -16.18 -2.97 -2.95
N ILE A 250 -15.76 -1.87 -2.32
CA ILE A 250 -15.77 -1.73 -0.85
C ILE A 250 -17.15 -2.01 -0.26
N ASN A 251 -18.22 -1.50 -0.88
CA ASN A 251 -19.59 -1.67 -0.38
C ASN A 251 -20.15 -3.09 -0.55
N ASN A 252 -19.42 -3.99 -1.22
CA ASN A 252 -19.82 -5.38 -1.46
C ASN A 252 -18.99 -6.38 -0.63
N ARG A 253 -18.20 -5.91 0.33
CA ARG A 253 -17.42 -6.74 1.24
C ARG A 253 -18.04 -6.71 2.63
N ASP A 254 -18.03 -7.86 3.30
CA ASP A 254 -18.39 -7.95 4.71
C ASP A 254 -17.16 -7.64 5.58
N GLY A 255 -17.24 -6.57 6.37
CA GLY A 255 -16.24 -6.24 7.40
C GLY A 255 -14.86 -5.83 6.88
N GLU A 256 -13.88 -5.85 7.79
CA GLU A 256 -12.47 -5.60 7.47
C GLU A 256 -11.82 -6.85 6.83
N TYR A 257 -10.56 -6.72 6.41
CA TYR A 257 -9.84 -7.80 5.73
C TYR A 257 -9.90 -9.15 6.47
N LYS A 258 -9.76 -9.15 7.80
CA LYS A 258 -9.82 -10.38 8.62
C LYS A 258 -11.20 -11.05 8.60
N ASP A 259 -12.27 -10.27 8.67
CA ASP A 259 -13.63 -10.79 8.60
C ASP A 259 -13.92 -11.33 7.20
N PHE A 260 -13.43 -10.62 6.17
CA PHE A 260 -13.58 -11.01 4.79
C PHE A 260 -12.95 -12.38 4.51
N ILE A 261 -11.69 -12.59 4.91
CA ILE A 261 -11.01 -13.88 4.66
C ILE A 261 -11.62 -15.03 5.44
N ALA A 262 -12.18 -14.77 6.63
CA ALA A 262 -12.83 -15.81 7.42
C ALA A 262 -14.12 -16.31 6.76
N ASN A 263 -14.78 -15.47 5.97
CA ASN A 263 -16.09 -15.73 5.37
C ASN A 263 -16.06 -15.87 3.84
N ILE A 264 -14.88 -15.78 3.22
CA ILE A 264 -14.73 -15.75 1.76
C ILE A 264 -15.28 -17.02 1.12
N LYS A 265 -16.06 -16.84 0.04
CA LYS A 265 -16.55 -17.92 -0.82
C LYS A 265 -15.96 -17.77 -2.19
N TYR A 266 -15.11 -18.72 -2.57
CA TYR A 266 -14.53 -18.77 -3.91
C TYR A 266 -15.57 -19.21 -4.93
N LEU A 267 -15.54 -18.57 -6.10
CA LEU A 267 -16.34 -18.96 -7.25
C LEU A 267 -15.83 -20.30 -7.82
N ASP A 268 -16.76 -21.21 -8.16
CA ASP A 268 -16.41 -22.48 -8.79
C ASP A 268 -16.16 -22.28 -10.29
N ILE A 269 -14.94 -21.90 -10.64
CA ILE A 269 -14.52 -21.62 -12.02
C ILE A 269 -13.32 -22.50 -12.36
N LYS A 270 -13.37 -23.18 -13.51
CA LYS A 270 -12.22 -23.93 -14.06
C LYS A 270 -11.48 -23.19 -15.15
N SER A 271 -12.24 -22.56 -16.04
CA SER A 271 -11.71 -21.77 -17.15
C SER A 271 -12.75 -20.76 -17.60
N TYR A 272 -12.27 -19.72 -18.28
CA TYR A 272 -13.12 -18.68 -18.81
C TYR A 272 -12.55 -18.14 -20.13
N GLU A 273 -13.43 -17.53 -20.92
CA GLU A 273 -13.09 -16.80 -22.12
C GLU A 273 -13.84 -15.47 -22.10
N ILE A 274 -13.11 -14.36 -22.20
CA ILE A 274 -13.72 -13.02 -22.32
C ILE A 274 -14.21 -12.85 -23.75
N THR A 275 -15.50 -12.53 -23.90
CA THR A 275 -16.17 -12.44 -25.21
C THR A 275 -16.38 -11.00 -25.66
N ASP A 276 -16.62 -10.07 -24.73
CA ASP A 276 -16.83 -8.65 -25.02
C ASP A 276 -16.55 -7.81 -23.75
N SER A 277 -16.41 -6.50 -23.92
CA SER A 277 -16.37 -5.55 -22.82
C SER A 277 -16.92 -4.19 -23.22
N ARG A 278 -17.58 -3.52 -22.28
CA ARG A 278 -18.11 -2.16 -22.46
C ARG A 278 -17.73 -1.34 -21.25
N SER A 279 -17.20 -0.14 -21.47
CA SER A 279 -16.84 0.78 -20.39
C SER A 279 -17.51 2.13 -20.60
N SER A 280 -17.82 2.76 -19.48
CA SER A 280 -18.17 4.16 -19.35
C SER A 280 -17.15 4.82 -18.41
N PHE A 281 -17.34 6.10 -18.09
CA PHE A 281 -16.40 6.91 -17.30
C PHE A 281 -15.96 6.25 -15.98
N ASN A 282 -16.89 5.66 -15.22
CA ASN A 282 -16.60 5.06 -13.91
C ASN A 282 -17.27 3.70 -13.68
N THR A 283 -17.85 3.10 -14.72
CA THR A 283 -18.49 1.79 -14.66
C THR A 283 -18.15 0.97 -15.89
N ALA A 284 -18.11 -0.35 -15.77
CA ALA A 284 -17.89 -1.22 -16.92
C ALA A 284 -18.65 -2.55 -16.79
N GLN A 285 -18.77 -3.24 -17.91
CA GLN A 285 -19.30 -4.59 -18.04
C GLN A 285 -18.30 -5.42 -18.83
N VAL A 286 -17.98 -6.61 -18.34
CA VAL A 286 -17.15 -7.58 -19.06
C VAL A 286 -17.95 -8.87 -19.20
N PHE A 287 -18.03 -9.38 -20.43
CA PHE A 287 -18.81 -10.54 -20.80
C PHE A 287 -17.88 -11.74 -20.94
N LEU A 288 -18.25 -12.87 -20.34
CA LEU A 288 -17.43 -14.07 -20.34
C LEU A 288 -18.27 -15.34 -20.55
N ASN A 289 -17.68 -16.32 -21.23
CA ASN A 289 -18.10 -17.70 -21.13
C ASN A 289 -17.30 -18.35 -20.00
N VAL A 290 -17.98 -18.95 -19.02
CA VAL A 290 -17.36 -19.60 -17.85
C VAL A 290 -17.64 -21.09 -17.90
N LYS A 291 -16.63 -21.90 -17.61
CA LYS A 291 -16.77 -23.34 -17.41
C LYS A 291 -16.59 -23.68 -15.94
N THR A 292 -17.61 -24.30 -15.37
CA THR A 292 -17.60 -24.91 -14.03
C THR A 292 -17.37 -26.42 -14.15
N ASP A 293 -17.42 -27.16 -13.03
CA ASP A 293 -17.35 -28.63 -13.08
C ASP A 293 -18.56 -29.28 -13.77
N THR A 294 -19.71 -28.59 -13.82
CA THR A 294 -20.98 -29.18 -14.24
C THR A 294 -21.56 -28.56 -15.51
N VAL A 295 -21.28 -27.28 -15.78
CA VAL A 295 -21.94 -26.52 -16.85
C VAL A 295 -21.03 -25.50 -17.51
N SER A 296 -21.44 -25.02 -18.68
CA SER A 296 -20.89 -23.81 -19.31
C SER A 296 -21.95 -22.71 -19.25
N GLU A 297 -21.58 -21.55 -18.73
CA GLU A 297 -22.50 -20.46 -18.43
C GLU A 297 -22.02 -19.17 -19.07
N LYS A 298 -22.96 -18.23 -19.29
CA LYS A 298 -22.62 -16.88 -19.75
C LYS A 298 -22.71 -15.91 -18.59
N TRP A 299 -21.61 -15.22 -18.34
CA TRP A 299 -21.48 -14.29 -17.23
C TRP A 299 -21.37 -12.86 -17.75
N VAL A 300 -22.00 -11.93 -17.01
CA VAL A 300 -21.78 -10.50 -17.13
C VAL A 300 -21.25 -9.99 -15.81
N VAL A 301 -20.01 -9.51 -15.81
CA VAL A 301 -19.37 -8.96 -14.60
C VAL A 301 -19.46 -7.43 -14.66
N PHE A 302 -20.02 -6.84 -13.61
CA PHE A 302 -20.18 -5.40 -13.47
C PHE A 302 -19.02 -4.84 -12.67
N LEU A 303 -18.47 -3.71 -13.10
CA LEU A 303 -17.37 -3.04 -12.44
C LEU A 303 -17.67 -1.58 -12.14
N ILE A 304 -17.01 -1.07 -11.11
CA ILE A 304 -16.99 0.33 -10.72
C ILE A 304 -15.54 0.79 -10.55
N LEU A 305 -15.26 2.03 -10.94
CA LEU A 305 -13.99 2.68 -10.64
C LEU A 305 -14.08 3.29 -9.24
N GLU A 306 -13.30 2.73 -8.31
CA GLU A 306 -13.29 3.13 -6.91
C GLU A 306 -11.86 3.39 -6.47
N GLN A 307 -11.59 4.62 -5.98
CA GLN A 307 -10.26 5.04 -5.54
C GLN A 307 -9.18 4.80 -6.61
N GLY A 308 -9.52 5.08 -7.87
CA GLY A 308 -8.64 4.93 -9.02
C GLY A 308 -8.36 3.50 -9.46
N ILE A 309 -8.97 2.49 -8.84
CA ILE A 309 -8.85 1.07 -9.21
C ILE A 309 -10.19 0.52 -9.70
N TRP A 310 -10.18 -0.27 -10.78
CA TRP A 310 -11.36 -0.97 -11.25
C TRP A 310 -11.67 -2.18 -10.37
N LYS A 311 -12.89 -2.22 -9.83
CA LYS A 311 -13.34 -3.25 -8.90
C LYS A 311 -14.65 -3.90 -9.33
N ILE A 312 -14.81 -5.17 -8.97
CA ILE A 312 -16.00 -5.99 -9.21
C ILE A 312 -17.14 -5.50 -8.31
N ASN A 313 -18.20 -5.03 -8.94
CA ASN A 313 -19.41 -4.55 -8.29
C ASN A 313 -20.56 -5.59 -8.32
N GLY A 314 -20.29 -6.80 -8.83
CA GLY A 314 -21.23 -7.90 -8.92
C GLY A 314 -21.15 -8.62 -10.25
N TYR A 315 -21.90 -9.71 -10.40
CA TYR A 315 -22.01 -10.45 -11.65
C TYR A 315 -23.41 -11.04 -11.81
N TYR A 316 -23.79 -11.33 -13.05
CA TYR A 316 -25.01 -12.03 -13.43
C TYR A 316 -24.65 -13.28 -14.25
N VAL A 317 -25.31 -14.40 -13.96
CA VAL A 317 -25.14 -15.68 -14.64
C VAL A 317 -26.41 -16.00 -15.41
N ASN A 318 -26.27 -16.33 -16.70
CA ASN A 318 -27.37 -16.68 -17.59
C ASN A 318 -27.34 -18.12 -18.05
#